data_AF-A0A0Q4Y4U3-F1
#
_entry.id   AF-A0A0Q4Y4U3-F1
#
_cell.length_a   1.000
_cell.length_b   1.000
_cell.length_c   1.000
_cell.angle_alpha   90.00
_cell.angle_beta   90.00
_cell.angle_gamma   90.00
#
_symmetry.space_group_name_H-M   'P 1'
#
loop_
_entity.id
_entity.type
_entity.pdbx_description
1 polymer ?
#
loop_
_entity_poly.entity_id
_entity_poly.type
_entity_poly.pdbx_seq_one_letter_code
_entity_poly.pdbx_strand_id
1 'polypeptide(L)'
;MSIDICPIQRTFRYNGITLPDIPGLEPREVRDLYSAQYPELLSAEVEAGEVRNGVQEFTFRKAVGVKGGTPRAGERLAALRRQVQDAGQGSDAGHARLGQAVARRSWQGCYRVWGQLTAADAPRAESGGPGVAIPSDLLAPLP
;
A
#
# COMPACT_ATOMS: atom_id res chain seq x y z
N MET A 1 8.41 16.63 -53.70
CA MET A 1 7.96 15.84 -52.53
C MET A 1 8.26 16.67 -51.29
N SER A 2 7.25 17.27 -50.66
CA SER A 2 7.40 18.00 -49.39
C SER A 2 7.23 17.00 -48.25
N ILE A 3 8.12 17.04 -47.26
CA ILE A 3 7.96 16.31 -46.01
C ILE A 3 7.45 17.33 -45.00
N ASP A 4 6.19 17.23 -44.61
CA ASP A 4 5.62 18.10 -43.59
C ASP A 4 6.03 17.59 -42.20
N ILE A 5 6.78 18.42 -41.48
CA ILE A 5 7.27 18.12 -40.13
C ILE A 5 6.16 18.53 -39.15
N CYS A 6 5.43 17.55 -38.60
CA CYS A 6 4.49 17.78 -37.51
C CYS A 6 5.20 17.58 -36.15
N PRO A 7 5.37 18.64 -35.32
CA PRO A 7 6.00 18.50 -34.01
C PRO A 7 5.10 17.70 -33.06
N ILE A 8 5.68 16.70 -32.41
CA ILE A 8 4.99 15.91 -31.37
C ILE A 8 4.89 16.77 -30.11
N GLN A 9 3.68 16.91 -29.57
CA GLN A 9 3.47 17.60 -28.30
C GLN A 9 3.76 16.64 -27.14
N ARG A 10 4.55 17.06 -26.16
CA ARG A 10 4.85 16.23 -24.98
C ARG A 10 3.90 16.61 -23.85
N THR A 11 3.39 15.62 -23.13
CA THR A 11 2.56 15.85 -21.94
C THR A 11 3.12 15.04 -20.78
N PHE A 12 3.35 15.69 -19.65
CA PHE A 12 3.90 15.04 -18.46
C PHE A 12 2.79 14.76 -17.46
N ARG A 13 2.75 13.55 -16.92
CA ARG A 13 1.77 13.16 -15.90
C ARG A 13 2.46 12.67 -14.66
N TYR A 14 1.99 13.16 -13.53
CA TYR A 14 2.49 12.78 -12.23
C TYR A 14 1.34 12.72 -11.23
N ASN A 15 1.12 11.56 -10.60
CA ASN A 15 0.11 11.36 -9.56
C ASN A 15 -1.30 11.89 -9.92
N GLY A 16 -1.70 11.72 -11.19
CA GLY A 16 -2.98 12.21 -11.73
C GLY A 16 -2.99 13.68 -12.18
N ILE A 17 -1.92 14.44 -11.93
CA ILE A 17 -1.76 15.84 -12.34
C ILE A 17 -1.02 15.88 -13.68
N THR A 18 -1.42 16.81 -14.56
CA THR A 18 -0.69 17.14 -15.77
C THR A 18 0.28 18.27 -15.51
N LEU A 19 1.57 18.04 -15.75
CA LEU A 19 2.62 19.04 -15.62
C LEU A 19 2.88 19.71 -16.98
N PRO A 20 3.08 21.04 -17.03
CA PRO A 20 3.40 21.72 -18.27
C PRO A 20 4.76 21.27 -18.82
N ASP A 21 4.86 21.20 -20.13
CA ASP A 21 6.14 20.97 -20.81
C ASP A 21 6.97 22.26 -20.85
N ILE A 22 8.29 22.11 -20.70
CA ILE A 22 9.27 23.18 -20.86
C ILE A 22 10.07 22.88 -22.15
N PRO A 23 9.89 23.66 -23.22
CA PRO A 23 10.55 23.40 -24.49
C PRO A 23 12.08 23.52 -24.33
N GLY A 24 12.81 22.60 -24.95
CA GLY A 24 14.28 22.57 -24.93
C GLY A 24 14.88 21.74 -23.79
N LEU A 25 14.08 21.24 -22.85
CA LEU A 25 14.53 20.32 -21.80
C LEU A 25 14.19 18.86 -22.15
N GLU A 26 15.07 17.95 -21.78
CA GLU A 26 14.81 16.51 -21.82
C GLU A 26 13.78 16.11 -20.74
N PRO A 27 12.97 15.06 -20.95
CA PRO A 27 11.99 14.57 -19.96
C PRO A 27 12.56 14.35 -18.55
N ARG A 28 13.85 13.96 -18.45
CA ARG A 28 14.55 13.80 -17.17
C ARG A 28 14.88 15.13 -16.51
N GLU A 29 15.26 16.14 -17.28
CA GLU A 29 15.52 17.48 -16.78
C GLU A 29 14.23 18.17 -16.34
N VAL A 30 13.13 17.94 -17.06
CA VAL A 30 11.78 18.39 -16.66
C VAL A 30 11.39 17.79 -15.31
N ARG A 31 11.63 16.48 -15.10
CA ARG A 31 11.44 15.83 -13.79
C ARG A 31 12.28 16.48 -12.70
N ASP A 32 13.56 16.72 -12.97
CA ASP A 32 14.50 17.29 -11.99
C ASP A 32 14.14 18.74 -11.65
N LEU A 33 13.62 19.53 -12.59
CA LEU A 33 13.10 20.87 -12.34
C LEU A 33 11.86 20.83 -11.44
N TYR A 34 10.88 19.97 -11.76
CA TYR A 34 9.68 19.82 -10.94
C TYR A 34 9.95 19.19 -9.57
N SER A 35 11.11 18.58 -9.38
CA SER A 35 11.53 18.03 -8.08
C SER A 35 11.66 19.08 -6.97
N ALA A 36 11.88 20.34 -7.33
CA ALA A 36 11.88 21.45 -6.38
C ALA A 36 10.50 21.67 -5.74
N GLN A 37 9.42 21.39 -6.48
CA GLN A 37 8.03 21.50 -5.99
C GLN A 37 7.49 20.15 -5.48
N TYR A 38 7.92 19.06 -6.10
CA TYR A 38 7.51 17.69 -5.79
C TYR A 38 8.75 16.84 -5.47
N PRO A 39 9.26 16.87 -4.23
CA PRO A 39 10.50 16.18 -3.84
C PRO A 39 10.50 14.68 -4.16
N GLU A 40 9.33 14.07 -4.23
CA GLU A 40 9.15 12.68 -4.57
C GLU A 40 9.44 12.34 -6.04
N LEU A 41 9.53 13.34 -6.92
CA LEU A 41 10.01 13.18 -8.30
C LEU A 41 11.50 12.86 -8.38
N LEU A 42 12.30 13.19 -7.35
CA LEU A 42 13.73 12.84 -7.30
C LEU A 42 13.98 11.34 -7.43
N SER A 43 13.07 10.54 -6.88
CA SER A 43 13.11 9.08 -6.96
C SER A 43 12.13 8.52 -8.00
N ALA A 44 11.53 9.37 -8.84
CA ALA A 44 10.60 8.93 -9.86
C ALA A 44 11.34 8.47 -11.12
N GLU A 45 10.86 7.38 -11.69
CA GLU A 45 11.27 6.89 -12.99
C GLU A 45 10.43 7.55 -14.07
N VAL A 46 11.06 7.85 -15.22
CA VAL A 46 10.39 8.48 -16.37
C VAL A 46 10.01 7.37 -17.34
N GLU A 47 8.71 7.09 -17.44
CA GLU A 47 8.15 6.13 -18.38
C GLU A 47 7.67 6.89 -19.63
N ALA A 48 8.26 6.59 -20.79
CA ALA A 48 7.82 7.13 -22.07
C ALA A 48 6.66 6.29 -22.60
N GLY A 49 5.48 6.90 -22.68
CA GLY A 49 4.29 6.29 -23.28
C GLY A 49 4.33 6.33 -24.81
N GLU A 50 3.32 5.69 -25.40
CA GLU A 50 3.10 5.71 -26.85
C GLU A 50 2.70 7.10 -27.34
N VAL A 51 3.11 7.42 -28.57
CA VAL A 51 2.63 8.62 -29.26
C VAL A 51 1.22 8.35 -29.77
N ARG A 52 0.23 9.07 -29.25
CA ARG A 52 -1.17 8.97 -29.68
C ARG A 52 -1.66 10.34 -30.11
N ASN A 53 -2.23 10.43 -31.32
CA ASN A 53 -2.78 11.67 -31.88
C ASN A 53 -1.78 12.84 -31.91
N GLY A 54 -0.49 12.57 -32.16
CA GLY A 54 0.56 13.60 -32.16
C GLY A 54 0.99 14.08 -30.77
N VAL A 55 0.50 13.44 -29.69
CA VAL A 55 0.90 13.71 -28.32
C VAL A 55 1.66 12.50 -27.76
N GLN A 56 2.82 12.74 -27.15
CA GLN A 56 3.55 11.74 -26.39
C GLN A 56 3.38 11.98 -24.90
N GLU A 57 2.82 10.99 -24.21
CA GLU A 57 2.63 11.03 -22.76
C GLU A 57 3.87 10.49 -22.03
N PHE A 58 4.42 11.26 -21.11
CA PHE A 58 5.49 10.85 -20.20
C PHE A 58 4.92 10.75 -18.79
N THR A 59 5.01 9.58 -18.18
CA THR A 59 4.52 9.36 -16.81
C THR A 59 5.69 9.31 -15.85
N PHE A 60 5.64 10.13 -14.80
CA PHE A 60 6.56 10.03 -13.68
C PHE A 60 5.99 9.08 -12.63
N ARG A 61 6.58 7.89 -12.54
CA ARG A 61 6.15 6.86 -11.60
C ARG A 61 7.09 6.85 -10.39
N LYS A 62 6.51 7.01 -9.19
CA LYS A 62 7.28 6.88 -7.95
C LYS A 62 7.83 5.46 -7.83
N ALA A 63 9.16 5.32 -7.75
CA ALA A 63 9.79 4.05 -7.45
C ALA A 63 9.51 3.68 -5.98
N VAL A 64 8.47 2.88 -5.75
CA VAL A 64 8.29 2.21 -4.46
C VAL A 64 9.25 1.04 -4.42
N GLY A 65 10.25 1.09 -3.54
CA GLY A 65 11.23 0.02 -3.40
C GLY A 65 10.53 -1.31 -3.09
N VAL A 66 10.59 -2.27 -4.00
CA VAL A 66 10.04 -3.64 -3.83
C VAL A 66 10.93 -4.50 -2.91
N LYS A 67 11.41 -3.93 -1.80
CA LYS A 67 12.31 -4.63 -0.89
C LYS A 67 11.58 -5.85 -0.29
N GLY A 68 12.03 -7.05 -0.65
CA GLY A 68 11.44 -8.32 -0.22
C GLY A 68 10.46 -8.95 -1.21
N GLY A 69 10.08 -8.25 -2.29
CA GLY A 69 9.19 -8.75 -3.33
C GLY A 69 9.91 -9.63 -4.34
N THR A 70 10.39 -10.80 -3.91
CA THR A 70 10.77 -11.83 -4.90
C THR A 70 9.50 -12.52 -5.41
N PRO A 71 9.43 -12.97 -6.68
CA PRO A 71 8.27 -13.70 -7.20
C PRO A 71 7.89 -14.90 -6.32
N ARG A 72 8.91 -15.59 -5.79
CA ARG A 72 8.77 -16.71 -4.85
C ARG A 72 8.22 -16.32 -3.47
N ALA A 73 8.49 -15.10 -3.00
CA ALA A 73 7.91 -14.59 -1.75
C ALA A 73 6.40 -14.35 -1.92
N GLY A 74 5.97 -13.86 -3.09
CA GLY A 74 4.56 -13.70 -3.43
C GLY A 74 3.81 -15.04 -3.47
N GLU A 75 4.39 -16.06 -4.09
CA GLU A 75 3.81 -17.42 -4.14
C GLU A 75 3.66 -18.05 -2.76
N ARG A 76 4.70 -17.95 -1.92
CA ARG A 76 4.66 -18.48 -0.54
C ARG A 76 3.62 -17.76 0.32
N LEU A 77 3.52 -16.44 0.19
CA LEU A 77 2.52 -15.66 0.93
C LEU A 77 1.10 -15.98 0.47
N ALA A 78 0.88 -16.17 -0.84
CA ALA A 78 -0.40 -16.59 -1.39
C ALA A 78 -0.81 -18.00 -0.91
N ALA A 79 0.14 -18.93 -0.88
CA ALA A 79 -0.08 -20.28 -0.34
C ALA A 79 -0.40 -20.24 1.17
N LEU A 80 0.36 -19.47 1.95
CA LEU A 80 0.11 -19.29 3.38
C LEU A 80 -1.27 -18.67 3.63
N ARG A 81 -1.66 -17.66 2.84
CA ARG A 81 -2.97 -17.02 2.96
C ARG A 81 -4.10 -18.03 2.73
N ARG A 82 -3.99 -18.89 1.70
CA ARG A 82 -4.97 -19.96 1.47
C ARG A 82 -5.02 -20.92 2.65
N GLN A 83 -3.87 -21.37 3.14
CA GLN A 83 -3.81 -22.26 4.30
C GLN A 83 -4.48 -21.66 5.55
N VAL A 84 -4.30 -20.35 5.80
CA VAL A 84 -4.96 -19.65 6.90
C VAL A 84 -6.47 -19.51 6.68
N GLN A 85 -6.91 -19.28 5.45
CA GLN A 85 -8.34 -19.20 5.11
C GLN A 85 -9.02 -20.56 5.26
N ASP A 86 -8.39 -21.63 4.76
CA ASP A 86 -8.88 -23.00 4.87
C ASP A 86 -8.92 -23.44 6.35
N ALA A 87 -7.91 -23.07 7.14
CA ALA A 87 -7.87 -23.32 8.59
C ALA A 87 -8.88 -22.48 9.39
N GLY A 88 -9.32 -21.33 8.85
CA GLY A 88 -10.39 -20.52 9.44
C GLY A 88 -11.79 -21.03 9.11
N GLN A 89 -11.97 -21.64 7.93
CA GLN A 89 -13.24 -22.19 7.48
C GLN A 89 -13.50 -23.61 8.01
N GLY A 90 -12.44 -24.42 8.17
CA GLY A 90 -12.51 -25.67 8.92
C GLY A 90 -12.31 -25.40 10.40
N SER A 91 -13.33 -25.62 11.24
CA SER A 91 -13.16 -25.61 12.70
C SER A 91 -12.20 -26.74 13.10
N ASP A 92 -10.91 -26.43 13.07
CA ASP A 92 -9.86 -27.41 13.29
C ASP A 92 -9.87 -27.83 14.77
N ALA A 93 -9.72 -29.11 15.04
CA ALA A 93 -9.65 -29.64 16.40
C ALA A 93 -8.52 -28.96 17.20
N GLY A 94 -7.51 -28.42 16.51
CA GLY A 94 -6.48 -27.54 17.06
C GLY A 94 -7.02 -26.25 17.67
N HIS A 95 -7.87 -25.51 16.97
CA HIS A 95 -8.49 -24.28 17.48
C HIS A 95 -9.45 -24.57 18.65
N ALA A 96 -10.16 -25.70 18.62
CA ALA A 96 -10.99 -26.13 19.74
C ALA A 96 -10.15 -26.49 20.99
N ARG A 97 -9.03 -27.21 20.82
CA ARG A 97 -8.09 -27.51 21.92
C ARG A 97 -7.40 -26.26 22.44
N LEU A 98 -7.01 -25.34 21.56
CA LEU A 98 -6.42 -24.06 21.94
C LEU A 98 -7.43 -23.22 22.71
N GLY A 99 -8.69 -23.16 22.24
CA GLY A 99 -9.81 -22.52 22.95
C GLY A 99 -10.05 -23.14 24.32
N GLN A 100 -10.04 -24.47 24.45
CA GLN A 100 -10.14 -25.17 25.73
C GLN A 100 -8.94 -24.90 26.65
N ALA A 101 -7.74 -24.77 26.11
CA ALA A 101 -6.53 -24.46 26.87
C ALA A 101 -6.55 -23.01 27.38
N VAL A 102 -6.98 -22.05 26.57
CA VAL A 102 -7.13 -20.63 26.92
C VAL A 102 -8.31 -20.43 27.88
N ALA A 103 -9.35 -21.24 27.80
CA ALA A 103 -10.48 -21.23 28.73
C ALA A 103 -10.14 -21.82 30.12
N ARG A 104 -8.93 -22.35 30.33
CA ARG A 104 -8.49 -22.79 31.66
C ARG A 104 -8.46 -21.61 32.62
N ARG A 105 -9.02 -21.80 33.82
CA ARG A 105 -9.26 -20.75 34.83
C ARG A 105 -8.01 -19.94 35.20
N SER A 106 -6.82 -20.55 35.15
CA SER A 106 -5.55 -19.89 35.42
C SER A 106 -5.13 -18.89 34.34
N TRP A 107 -5.49 -19.14 33.07
CA TRP A 107 -5.18 -18.26 31.95
C TRP A 107 -6.14 -17.07 31.87
N GLN A 108 -7.42 -17.29 32.14
CA GLN A 108 -8.44 -16.22 32.17
C GLN A 108 -8.14 -15.16 33.25
N GLY A 109 -7.57 -15.57 34.39
CA GLY A 109 -7.16 -14.64 35.45
C GLY A 109 -6.05 -13.68 34.99
N CYS A 110 -4.98 -14.21 34.41
CA CYS A 110 -3.87 -13.39 33.89
C CYS A 110 -4.32 -12.46 32.75
N TYR A 111 -5.15 -12.97 31.83
CA TYR A 111 -5.68 -12.16 30.72
C TYR A 111 -6.60 -11.03 31.21
N ARG A 112 -7.44 -11.30 32.22
CA ARG A 112 -8.33 -10.28 32.81
C ARG A 112 -7.55 -9.16 33.51
N VAL A 113 -6.49 -9.51 34.24
CA VAL A 113 -5.62 -8.51 34.89
C VAL A 113 -4.88 -7.66 33.86
N TRP A 114 -4.38 -8.28 32.79
CA TRP A 114 -3.76 -7.55 31.68
C TRP A 114 -4.75 -6.64 30.94
N GLY A 115 -5.98 -7.10 30.69
CA GLY A 115 -7.03 -6.28 30.09
C GLY A 115 -7.43 -5.07 30.96
N GLN A 116 -7.42 -5.24 32.28
CA GLN A 116 -7.64 -4.14 33.23
C GLN A 116 -6.50 -3.12 33.21
N LEU A 117 -5.25 -3.56 33.06
CA LEU A 117 -4.09 -2.68 32.91
C LEU A 117 -4.19 -1.86 31.62
N THR A 118 -4.50 -2.49 30.49
CA THR A 118 -4.65 -1.79 29.20
C THR A 118 -5.86 -0.85 29.16
N ALA A 119 -6.92 -1.16 29.92
CA ALA A 119 -8.06 -0.26 30.07
C ALA A 119 -7.77 0.92 31.02
N ALA A 120 -6.86 0.73 31.99
CA ALA A 120 -6.38 1.80 32.86
C ALA A 120 -5.39 2.74 32.15
N ASP A 121 -4.62 2.22 31.18
CA ASP A 121 -3.73 2.99 30.30
C ASP A 121 -4.42 3.52 29.04
N ALA A 122 -5.74 3.37 28.91
CA ALA A 122 -6.49 3.98 27.84
C ALA A 122 -6.28 5.51 27.92
N PRO A 123 -5.68 6.15 26.88
CA PRO A 123 -5.36 7.56 26.93
C PRO A 123 -6.65 8.34 27.18
N ARG A 124 -6.67 9.17 28.23
CA ARG A 124 -7.69 10.21 28.40
C ARG A 124 -7.78 10.92 27.06
N ALA A 125 -8.93 10.77 26.41
CA ALA A 125 -9.12 11.18 25.03
C ALA A 125 -8.86 12.68 24.87
N GLU A 126 -7.65 13.04 24.45
CA GLU A 126 -7.38 14.31 23.82
C GLU A 126 -7.72 14.16 22.34
N SER A 127 -8.84 14.76 21.98
CA SER A 127 -9.40 14.99 20.66
C SER A 127 -8.42 14.89 19.49
N GLY A 128 -8.38 13.75 18.79
CA GLY A 128 -7.48 13.56 17.65
C GLY A 128 -7.64 12.27 16.83
N GLY A 129 -8.81 12.03 16.24
CA GLY A 129 -9.00 11.09 15.10
C GLY A 129 -9.14 9.59 15.44
N PRO A 130 -9.94 8.81 14.68
CA PRO A 130 -10.38 7.49 15.10
C PRO A 130 -9.34 6.42 14.76
N GLY A 131 -8.36 6.22 15.64
CA GLY A 131 -7.60 4.98 15.72
C GLY A 131 -8.50 3.88 16.28
N VAL A 132 -9.36 3.32 15.44
CA VAL A 132 -10.31 2.27 15.85
C VAL A 132 -9.53 0.96 16.04
N ALA A 133 -9.12 0.70 17.29
CA ALA A 133 -8.72 -0.62 17.72
C ALA A 133 -10.01 -1.46 17.87
N ILE A 134 -10.38 -2.20 16.84
CA ILE A 134 -11.52 -3.12 16.89
C ILE A 134 -11.10 -4.37 17.68
N PRO A 135 -11.69 -4.68 18.85
CA PRO A 135 -11.50 -5.97 19.49
C PRO A 135 -11.99 -7.08 18.56
N SER A 136 -11.29 -8.22 18.57
CA SER A 136 -11.51 -9.36 17.67
C SER A 136 -12.96 -9.84 17.54
N ASP A 137 -13.79 -9.56 18.54
CA ASP A 137 -15.20 -9.97 18.62
C ASP A 137 -16.13 -9.12 17.73
N LEU A 138 -15.62 -8.00 17.19
CA LEU A 138 -16.32 -7.09 16.29
C LEU A 138 -15.86 -7.22 14.82
N LEU A 139 -14.96 -8.16 14.53
CA LEU A 139 -14.61 -8.50 13.14
C LEU A 139 -15.74 -9.35 12.54
N ALA A 140 -16.28 -8.91 11.40
CA ALA A 140 -17.28 -9.70 10.67
C ALA A 140 -16.70 -11.09 10.33
N PRO A 141 -17.44 -12.18 10.53
CA PRO A 141 -16.98 -13.51 10.14
C PRO A 141 -16.71 -13.51 8.63
N LEU A 142 -15.52 -13.96 8.24
CA LEU A 142 -15.09 -14.03 6.84
C LEU A 142 -15.98 -15.04 6.08
N PRO A 143 -16.38 -14.73 4.83
CA PRO A 143 -17.12 -15.66 3.97
C PRO A 143 -16.29 -16.89 3.56
#